data_AF-A0A2V5RRZ5-F1
#
_entry.id   AF-A0A2V5RRZ5-F1
#
_cell.length_a   1.000
_cell.length_b   1.000
_cell.length_c   1.000
_cell.angle_alpha   90.00
_cell.angle_beta   90.00
_cell.angle_gamma   90.00
#
_symmetry.space_group_name_H-M   'P 1'
#
loop_
_entity.id
_entity.type
_entity.pdbx_description
1 polymer ?
#
loop_
_entity_poly.entity_id
_entity_poly.type
_entity_poly.pdbx_seq_one_letter_code
_entity_poly.pdbx_strand_id
1 'polypeptide(L)' 'MEFKDHFSKQAADYAKFRPRYPREMFEYLGSIAPTRQLAWDCATGNGQAAIKLATVFDRVIA' A
#
# COMPACT_ATOMS: atom_id res chain seq x y z
N MET A 1 -0.96 16.50 -22.61
CA MET A 1 -2.19 15.88 -22.10
C MET A 1 -2.54 16.54 -20.79
N GLU A 2 -3.80 16.94 -20.62
CA GLU A 2 -4.29 17.55 -19.38
C GLU A 2 -4.64 16.43 -18.39
N PHE A 3 -4.21 16.57 -17.13
CA PHE A 3 -4.55 15.61 -16.07
C PHE A 3 -6.03 15.74 -15.73
N LYS A 4 -6.78 14.64 -15.86
CA LYS A 4 -8.20 14.64 -15.51
C LYS A 4 -8.36 14.35 -14.02
N ASP A 5 -8.68 15.40 -13.27
CA ASP A 5 -8.96 15.30 -11.83
C ASP A 5 -10.41 14.84 -11.58
N HIS A 6 -10.64 13.54 -11.70
CA HIS A 6 -11.95 12.93 -11.45
C HIS A 6 -12.23 12.68 -9.96
N PHE A 7 -11.20 12.63 -9.12
CA PHE A 7 -11.31 12.01 -7.78
C PHE A 7 -10.89 12.91 -6.61
N SER A 8 -10.29 14.08 -6.84
CA SER A 8 -9.81 14.92 -5.72
C SER A 8 -10.94 15.49 -4.86
N LYS A 9 -12.12 15.75 -5.45
CA LYS A 9 -13.27 16.30 -4.71
C LYS A 9 -13.74 15.40 -3.56
N GLN A 10 -13.69 14.08 -3.72
CA GLN A 10 -14.13 13.11 -2.71
C GLN A 10 -12.97 12.44 -1.96
N ALA A 11 -11.72 12.81 -2.26
CA ALA A 11 -10.54 12.12 -1.75
C ALA A 11 -10.45 12.15 -0.20
N ALA A 12 -10.86 13.26 0.43
CA ALA A 12 -10.85 13.41 1.88
C ALA A 12 -11.82 12.45 2.57
N ASP A 13 -13.06 12.39 2.10
CA ASP A 13 -14.07 11.47 2.63
C ASP A 13 -13.67 10.01 2.35
N TYR A 14 -13.20 9.71 1.14
CA TYR A 14 -12.70 8.39 0.81
C TYR A 14 -11.55 7.97 1.73
N ALA A 15 -10.60 8.85 2.04
CA ALA A 15 -9.50 8.54 2.95
C ALA A 15 -9.97 8.21 4.37
N LYS A 16 -11.08 8.80 4.83
CA LYS A 16 -11.68 8.56 6.15
C LYS A 16 -12.37 7.21 6.25
N PHE A 17 -13.03 6.77 5.18
CA PHE A 17 -13.89 5.58 5.20
C PHE A 17 -13.33 4.37 4.45
N ARG A 18 -12.26 4.52 3.66
CA ARG A 18 -11.70 3.41 2.89
C ARG A 18 -11.27 2.25 3.82
N PRO A 19 -11.59 1.00 3.46
CA PRO A 19 -11.11 -0.16 4.19
C PRO A 19 -9.60 -0.15 4.31
N ARG A 20 -9.09 -0.62 5.45
CA ARG A 20 -7.65 -0.84 5.64
C ARG A 20 -7.36 -2.31 5.46
N TYR A 21 -6.23 -2.62 4.84
CA TYR A 21 -5.73 -3.99 4.83
C TYR A 21 -5.42 -4.44 6.26
N PRO A 22 -5.86 -5.65 6.65
CA PRO A 22 -5.57 -6.21 7.96
C PRO A 22 -4.07 -6.48 8.10
N ARG A 23 -3.56 -6.48 9.34
CA ARG A 23 -2.13 -6.69 9.63
C ARG A 23 -1.68 -8.09 9.22
N GLU A 24 -2.54 -9.06 9.46
CA GLU A 24 -2.38 -10.49 9.22
C GLU A 24 -2.09 -10.77 7.74
N MET A 25 -2.61 -9.94 6.83
CA MET A 25 -2.30 -10.04 5.40
C MET A 25 -0.80 -9.83 5.14
N PHE A 26 -0.20 -8.81 5.74
CA PHE A 26 1.22 -8.50 5.53
C PHE A 26 2.13 -9.52 6.22
N GLU A 27 1.73 -10.01 7.40
CA GLU A 27 2.44 -11.09 8.10
C GLU A 27 2.42 -12.38 7.28
N TYR A 28 1.29 -12.69 6.65
CA TYR A 28 1.18 -13.82 5.73
C TYR A 28 2.07 -13.64 4.49
N LEU A 29 2.10 -12.45 3.87
CA LEU A 29 3.02 -12.18 2.76
C LEU A 29 4.48 -12.43 3.15
N GLY A 30 4.88 -11.99 4.35
CA GLY A 30 6.23 -12.22 4.88
C GLY A 30 6.51 -13.65 5.32
N SER A 31 5.51 -14.53 5.44
CA SER A 31 5.70 -15.94 5.78
C SER A 31 5.82 -16.83 4.54
N ILE A 32 5.20 -16.43 3.43
CA ILE A 32 5.27 -17.17 2.16
C ILE A 32 6.37 -16.66 1.22
N ALA A 33 6.87 -15.44 1.43
CA ALA A 33 7.94 -14.89 0.61
C ALA A 33 9.25 -15.68 0.82
N PRO A 34 10.03 -15.94 -0.24
CA PRO A 34 11.30 -16.67 -0.11
C PRO A 34 12.34 -15.91 0.71
N THR A 35 12.24 -14.58 0.78
CA THR A 35 13.02 -13.71 1.65
C THR A 35 12.21 -12.47 2.04
N ARG A 36 12.67 -11.71 3.03
CA ARG A 36 12.09 -10.43 3.45
C ARG A 36 12.90 -9.21 2.96
N GLN A 37 13.79 -9.37 2.00
CA GLN A 37 14.73 -8.30 1.60
C GLN A 37 14.07 -7.14 0.85
N LEU A 38 13.12 -7.44 -0.04
CA LEU A 38 12.52 -6.44 -0.93
C LEU A 38 11.07 -6.80 -1.25
N ALA A 39 10.17 -5.84 -1.08
CA ALA A 39 8.81 -5.87 -1.62
C ALA A 39 8.62 -4.77 -2.68
N TRP A 40 7.75 -5.03 -3.65
CA TRP A 40 7.29 -4.05 -4.62
C TRP A 40 5.78 -3.81 -4.43
N ASP A 41 5.40 -2.58 -4.07
CA ASP A 41 4.01 -2.12 -4.00
C ASP A 41 3.61 -1.49 -5.35
N CYS A 42 3.12 -2.31 -6.26
CA CYS A 42 2.76 -1.89 -7.62
C CYS A 42 1.60 -0.87 -7.57
N ALA A 43 1.84 0.35 -8.09
CA ALA A 43 0.86 1.42 -8.11
C ALA A 43 0.37 1.81 -6.69
N THR A 44 1.33 2.07 -5.80
CA THR A 44 1.11 2.35 -4.36
C THR A 44 0.09 3.45 -4.05
N GLY A 45 -0.21 4.33 -5.02
CA GLY A 45 -1.09 5.47 -4.84
C GLY A 45 -0.54 6.40 -3.76
N ASN A 46 -1.22 6.46 -2.61
CA ASN A 46 -0.77 7.25 -1.46
C ASN A 46 -0.06 6.43 -0.37
N GLY A 47 0.41 5.22 -0.67
CA GLY A 47 1.36 4.51 0.18
C GLY A 47 0.76 3.67 1.31
N GLN A 48 -0.56 3.42 1.33
CA GLN A 48 -1.17 2.71 2.46
C GLN A 48 -0.62 1.30 2.67
N ALA A 49 -0.43 0.55 1.58
CA ALA A 49 0.10 -0.80 1.64
C ALA A 49 1.62 -0.76 1.86
N ALA A 50 2.36 0.11 1.16
CA ALA A 50 3.80 0.29 1.32
C ALA A 50 4.24 0.51 2.77
N ILE A 51 3.53 1.35 3.54
CA ILE A 51 3.86 1.59 4.96
C ILE A 51 3.74 0.29 5.78
N LYS A 52 2.77 -0.57 5.47
CA LYS A 52 2.60 -1.85 6.18
C LYS A 52 3.58 -2.91 5.69
N LEU A 53 3.89 -2.95 4.40
CA LEU A 53 4.95 -3.79 3.85
C LEU A 53 6.30 -3.48 4.49
N ALA A 54 6.61 -2.20 4.76
CA ALA A 54 7.83 -1.78 5.44
C ALA A 54 7.95 -2.26 6.89
N THR A 55 6.87 -2.80 7.49
CA THR A 55 6.94 -3.45 8.81
C THR A 55 7.37 -4.93 8.74
N VAL A 56 7.41 -5.49 7.53
CA VAL A 56 7.67 -6.93 7.29
C VAL A 56 8.90 -7.14 6.40
N PHE A 57 9.16 -6.24 5.46
CA PHE A 57 10.27 -6.31 4.51
C PHE A 57 11.30 -5.21 4.80
N ASP A 58 12.58 -5.51 4.57
CA ASP A 58 13.70 -4.60 4.82
C ASP A 58 13.64 -3.37 3.91
N ARG A 59 13.14 -3.53 2.68
CA ARG A 59 12.97 -2.48 1.68
C ARG A 59 11.66 -2.62 0.94
N VAL A 60 11.05 -1.48 0.60
CA VAL A 60 9.86 -1.40 -0.26
C VAL A 60 10.14 -0.45 -1.40
N ILE A 61 9.88 -0.89 -2.64
CA ILE A 61 9.73 -0.01 -3.81
C ILE A 61 8.24 0.20 -3.98
N ALA A 62 7.77 1.45 -4.02
CA ALA A 62 6.35 1.81 -4.02
C ALA A 62 6.05 2.80 -5.16
#